data_AF-A0A7G1NBC8-F1
#
_entry.id   AF-A0A7G1NBC8-F1
#
_cell.length_a   1.000
_cell.length_b   1.000
_cell.length_c   1.000
_cell.angle_alpha   90.00
_cell.angle_beta   90.00
_cell.angle_gamma   90.00
#
_symmetry.space_group_name_H-M   'P 1'
#
loop_
_entity.id
_entity.type
_entity.pdbx_description
1 polymer ?
#
loop_
_entity_poly.entity_id
_entity_poly.type
_entity_poly.pdbx_seq_one_letter_code
_entity_poly.pdbx_strand_id
1 'polypeptide(L)'
;MASTFRIGGDLDVRRLGFGAMHLPTGPGPDRENALAVARRAVELGVTLIDTAHLYGGGANEELLAEALHPYPEGLLITTKVGVAPTGPGGDWRLDGRPEILRDQVRQALRRLRTERIELLQLHRIDPGTPLADQLGTLRELQTEGLVGRIGLSEVTVGELERARELVDVVSVQNRYNLLDREHEAVLEACVAAGIAFLPWRPVAWGNTGAEAGIAAVAAELGATPTQVALAWLLDRAPVVLPIPGTARVEHLQENLAAAELKLTPAQRDRLDGFAETGPGKAPGPA
;
A
#
# COMPACT_ATOMS: atom_id res chain seq x y z
N MET A 1 -11.94 4.11 17.20
CA MET A 1 -11.06 4.88 16.30
C MET A 1 -11.82 5.27 15.05
N ALA A 2 -11.44 6.37 14.40
CA ALA A 2 -12.03 6.76 13.12
C ALA A 2 -11.81 5.65 12.08
N SER A 3 -12.84 5.34 11.31
CA SER A 3 -12.79 4.35 10.22
C SER A 3 -12.25 4.93 8.91
N THR A 4 -12.13 6.25 8.84
CA THR A 4 -11.62 7.00 7.69
C THR A 4 -10.40 7.84 8.05
N PHE A 5 -9.66 8.24 7.02
CA PHE A 5 -8.51 9.15 7.07
C PHE A 5 -8.54 10.06 5.84
N ARG A 6 -8.05 11.31 5.98
CA ARG A 6 -7.96 12.28 4.89
C ARG A 6 -6.54 12.39 4.37
N ILE A 7 -6.25 11.73 3.25
CA ILE A 7 -4.94 11.80 2.61
C ILE A 7 -4.73 13.22 2.06
N GLY A 8 -3.63 13.87 2.43
CA GLY A 8 -3.38 15.28 2.06
C GLY A 8 -4.35 16.28 2.72
N GLY A 9 -5.10 15.86 3.74
CA GLY A 9 -6.02 16.71 4.50
C GLY A 9 -7.44 16.81 3.92
N ASP A 10 -7.67 16.36 2.69
CA ASP A 10 -8.96 16.52 1.98
C ASP A 10 -9.49 15.25 1.30
N LEU A 11 -8.63 14.28 0.96
CA LEU A 11 -9.06 13.05 0.27
C LEU A 11 -9.48 11.99 1.27
N ASP A 12 -10.78 11.93 1.57
CA ASP A 12 -11.38 10.94 2.47
C ASP A 12 -11.28 9.51 1.90
N VAL A 13 -10.65 8.61 2.66
CA VAL A 13 -10.62 7.17 2.39
C VAL A 13 -10.90 6.37 3.66
N ARG A 14 -11.41 5.15 3.53
CA ARG A 14 -11.42 4.17 4.61
C ARG A 14 -10.01 3.68 4.90
N ARG A 15 -9.74 3.43 6.18
CA ARG A 15 -8.39 3.08 6.62
C ARG A 15 -7.97 1.68 6.21
N LEU A 16 -8.89 0.73 6.11
CA LEU A 16 -8.58 -0.59 5.58
C LEU A 16 -8.81 -0.60 4.07
N GLY A 17 -7.71 -0.61 3.31
CA GLY A 17 -7.70 -0.65 1.86
C GLY A 17 -7.52 -2.07 1.29
N PHE A 18 -7.24 -2.15 -0.01
CA PHE A 18 -7.00 -3.41 -0.70
C PHE A 18 -5.76 -3.33 -1.60
N GLY A 19 -4.82 -4.27 -1.42
CA GLY A 19 -3.64 -4.41 -2.27
C GLY A 19 -3.91 -5.34 -3.44
N ALA A 20 -3.89 -4.82 -4.67
CA ALA A 20 -4.25 -5.58 -5.88
C ALA A 20 -3.12 -6.47 -6.44
N MET A 21 -1.92 -6.43 -5.85
CA MET A 21 -0.74 -7.18 -6.32
C MET A 21 -0.98 -8.68 -6.52
N HIS A 22 -1.85 -9.28 -5.69
CA HIS A 22 -2.13 -10.73 -5.74
C HIS A 22 -3.20 -11.11 -6.77
N LEU A 23 -3.84 -10.16 -7.43
CA LEU A 23 -4.82 -10.44 -8.49
C LEU A 23 -4.11 -11.01 -9.72
N PRO A 24 -4.44 -12.24 -10.16
CA PRO A 24 -3.92 -12.79 -11.40
C PRO A 24 -4.27 -11.92 -12.60
N THR A 25 -3.26 -11.54 -13.38
CA THR A 25 -3.44 -10.67 -14.56
C THR A 25 -3.43 -11.42 -15.89
N GLY A 26 -3.00 -12.69 -15.89
CA GLY A 26 -3.02 -13.56 -17.07
C GLY A 26 -4.43 -13.90 -17.55
N PRO A 27 -4.60 -14.40 -18.79
CA PRO A 27 -5.90 -14.81 -19.31
C PRO A 27 -6.42 -16.08 -18.63
N GLY A 28 -7.74 -16.31 -18.69
CA GLY A 28 -8.39 -17.53 -18.21
C GLY A 28 -9.31 -17.32 -17.00
N PRO A 29 -9.84 -18.40 -16.39
CA PRO A 29 -10.79 -18.33 -15.28
C PRO A 29 -10.28 -17.53 -14.07
N ASP A 30 -8.97 -17.55 -13.83
CA ASP A 30 -8.33 -16.78 -12.77
C ASP A 30 -8.50 -15.26 -12.95
N ARG A 31 -8.60 -14.80 -14.20
CA ARG A 31 -8.88 -13.39 -14.52
C ARG A 31 -10.30 -13.00 -14.15
N GLU A 32 -11.29 -13.82 -14.49
CA GLU A 32 -12.70 -13.55 -14.15
C GLU A 32 -12.88 -13.48 -12.63
N ASN A 33 -12.23 -14.39 -11.90
CA ASN A 33 -12.19 -14.34 -10.45
C ASN A 33 -11.48 -13.08 -9.92
N ALA A 34 -10.36 -12.65 -10.53
CA ALA A 34 -9.67 -11.42 -10.14
C ALA A 34 -10.55 -10.17 -10.32
N LEU A 35 -11.28 -10.08 -11.43
CA LEU A 35 -12.27 -9.01 -11.67
C LEU A 35 -13.38 -9.05 -10.62
N ALA A 36 -13.88 -10.24 -10.28
CA ALA A 36 -14.90 -10.41 -9.24
C ALA A 36 -14.40 -9.96 -7.86
N VAL A 37 -13.16 -10.31 -7.49
CA VAL A 37 -12.55 -9.86 -6.23
C VAL A 37 -12.42 -8.34 -6.18
N ALA A 38 -11.95 -7.71 -7.26
CA ALA A 38 -11.82 -6.24 -7.32
C ALA A 38 -13.18 -5.54 -7.16
N ARG A 39 -14.21 -5.99 -7.88
CA ARG A 39 -15.59 -5.48 -7.74
C ARG A 39 -16.11 -5.68 -6.32
N ARG A 40 -15.88 -6.88 -5.77
CA ARG A 40 -16.34 -7.23 -4.43
C ARG A 40 -15.70 -6.38 -3.35
N ALA A 41 -14.44 -5.97 -3.50
CA ALA A 41 -13.77 -5.07 -2.55
C ALA A 41 -14.53 -3.74 -2.45
N VAL A 42 -14.90 -3.16 -3.60
CA VAL A 42 -15.64 -1.91 -3.67
C VAL A 42 -17.07 -2.06 -3.15
N GLU A 43 -17.76 -3.17 -3.49
CA GLU A 43 -19.09 -3.47 -2.93
C GLU A 43 -19.10 -3.59 -1.40
N LEU A 44 -18.01 -4.12 -0.82
CA LEU A 44 -17.80 -4.20 0.62
C LEU A 44 -17.36 -2.87 1.24
N GLY A 45 -17.27 -1.81 0.42
CA GLY A 45 -17.02 -0.45 0.86
C GLY A 45 -15.55 -0.08 0.97
N VAL A 46 -14.62 -0.81 0.33
CA VAL A 46 -13.23 -0.36 0.17
C VAL A 46 -13.20 0.88 -0.72
N THR A 47 -12.51 1.93 -0.26
CA THR A 47 -12.34 3.18 -1.01
C THR A 47 -10.89 3.47 -1.37
N LEU A 48 -9.95 2.59 -1.01
CA LEU A 48 -8.52 2.69 -1.32
C LEU A 48 -8.04 1.36 -1.90
N ILE A 49 -7.65 1.37 -3.17
CA ILE A 49 -7.04 0.23 -3.85
C ILE A 49 -5.63 0.61 -4.31
N ASP A 50 -4.65 -0.19 -3.95
CA ASP A 50 -3.26 -0.02 -4.31
C ASP A 50 -2.84 -0.97 -5.44
N THR A 51 -2.22 -0.42 -6.49
CA THR A 51 -1.60 -1.14 -7.60
C THR A 51 -0.22 -0.55 -7.92
N ALA A 52 0.45 -1.00 -8.98
CA ALA A 52 1.73 -0.47 -9.46
C ALA A 52 2.00 -0.85 -10.92
N HIS A 53 2.81 -0.05 -11.62
CA HIS A 53 3.29 -0.40 -12.95
C HIS A 53 4.06 -1.73 -12.96
N LEU A 54 4.83 -2.03 -11.91
CA LEU A 54 5.57 -3.30 -11.77
C LEU A 54 4.65 -4.53 -11.82
N TYR A 55 3.37 -4.41 -11.43
CA TYR A 55 2.46 -5.55 -11.31
C TYR A 55 1.97 -6.00 -12.69
N GLY A 56 2.69 -6.99 -13.25
CA GLY A 56 2.46 -7.49 -14.60
C GLY A 56 2.75 -6.43 -15.68
N GLY A 57 3.66 -5.49 -15.43
CA GLY A 57 3.98 -4.41 -16.37
C GLY A 57 2.83 -3.46 -16.69
N GLY A 58 1.91 -3.28 -15.74
CA GLY A 58 0.69 -2.47 -15.89
C GLY A 58 -0.56 -3.30 -16.16
N ALA A 59 -0.45 -4.61 -16.36
CA ALA A 59 -1.63 -5.47 -16.55
C ALA A 59 -2.58 -5.46 -15.34
N ASN A 60 -2.07 -5.19 -14.13
CA ASN A 60 -2.91 -5.04 -12.93
C ASN A 60 -3.71 -3.72 -12.95
N GLU A 61 -3.15 -2.64 -13.50
CA GLU A 61 -3.86 -1.37 -13.71
C GLU A 61 -5.01 -1.56 -14.72
N GLU A 62 -4.74 -2.26 -15.83
CA GLU A 62 -5.77 -2.60 -16.84
C GLU A 62 -6.89 -3.46 -16.27
N LEU A 63 -6.54 -4.45 -15.43
CA LEU A 63 -7.51 -5.31 -14.75
C LEU A 63 -8.43 -4.50 -13.84
N LEU A 64 -7.89 -3.57 -13.05
CA LEU A 64 -8.70 -2.71 -12.18
C LEU A 64 -9.61 -1.79 -13.00
N ALA A 65 -9.11 -1.23 -14.10
CA ALA A 65 -9.93 -0.42 -15.01
C ALA A 65 -11.06 -1.24 -15.65
N GLU A 66 -10.77 -2.46 -16.10
CA GLU A 66 -11.79 -3.37 -16.63
C GLU A 66 -12.86 -3.72 -15.60
N ALA A 67 -12.45 -3.97 -14.35
CA ALA A 67 -13.38 -4.39 -13.31
C ALA A 67 -14.26 -3.23 -12.80
N LEU A 68 -13.72 -2.02 -12.72
CA LEU A 68 -14.28 -0.92 -11.93
C LEU A 68 -14.65 0.33 -12.72
N HIS A 69 -14.25 0.48 -14.00
CA HIS A 69 -14.62 1.65 -14.79
C HIS A 69 -16.06 1.57 -15.33
N PRO A 70 -16.87 2.64 -15.29
CA PRO A 70 -16.57 3.94 -14.68
C PRO A 70 -16.49 3.83 -13.15
N TYR A 71 -15.46 4.45 -12.57
CA TYR A 71 -15.18 4.32 -11.15
C TYR A 71 -16.28 4.95 -10.30
N PRO A 72 -16.70 4.31 -9.19
CA PRO A 72 -17.63 4.92 -8.26
C PRO A 72 -17.00 6.14 -7.57
N GLU A 73 -17.85 7.08 -7.20
CA GLU A 73 -17.44 8.27 -6.47
C GLU A 73 -16.74 7.90 -5.15
N GLY A 74 -15.64 8.59 -4.85
CA GLY A 74 -14.85 8.37 -3.63
C GLY A 74 -13.90 7.17 -3.65
N LEU A 75 -13.83 6.40 -4.74
CA LEU A 75 -12.83 5.35 -4.90
C LEU A 75 -11.48 5.93 -5.32
N LEU A 76 -10.46 5.74 -4.48
CA LEU A 76 -9.07 6.03 -4.80
C LEU A 76 -8.37 4.76 -5.32
N ILE A 77 -7.95 4.79 -6.60
CA ILE A 77 -6.95 3.85 -7.13
C ILE A 77 -5.60 4.57 -7.10
N THR A 78 -4.67 4.12 -6.25
CA THR A 78 -3.29 4.60 -6.24
C THR A 78 -2.38 3.64 -6.99
N THR A 79 -1.42 4.18 -7.74
CA THR A 79 -0.41 3.39 -8.47
C THR A 79 1.00 3.91 -8.21
N LYS A 80 2.00 3.20 -8.73
CA LYS A 80 3.42 3.48 -8.54
C LYS A 80 4.22 3.40 -9.82
N VAL A 81 5.25 4.24 -9.88
CA VAL A 81 6.21 4.36 -10.99
C VAL A 81 7.64 4.36 -10.48
N GLY A 82 8.62 4.26 -11.39
CA GLY A 82 10.06 4.30 -11.06
C GLY A 82 10.75 2.94 -11.03
N VAL A 83 10.10 1.92 -11.61
CA VAL A 83 10.69 0.58 -11.80
C VAL A 83 10.41 0.14 -13.23
N ALA A 84 11.42 -0.30 -13.96
CA ALA A 84 11.33 -0.62 -15.38
C ALA A 84 12.08 -1.92 -15.72
N PRO A 85 11.66 -2.68 -16.75
CA PRO A 85 12.40 -3.85 -17.20
C PRO A 85 13.69 -3.42 -17.92
N THR A 86 14.77 -4.17 -17.71
CA THR A 86 16.06 -3.94 -18.38
C THR A 86 16.07 -4.35 -19.86
N GLY A 87 14.98 -4.94 -20.35
CA GLY A 87 14.76 -5.34 -21.74
C GLY A 87 13.62 -6.36 -21.85
N PRO A 88 13.32 -6.88 -23.06
CA PRO A 88 12.33 -7.92 -23.25
C PRO A 88 12.66 -9.18 -22.43
N GLY A 89 11.82 -9.52 -21.46
CA GLY A 89 12.05 -10.65 -20.56
C GLY A 89 13.18 -10.46 -19.54
N GLY A 90 13.73 -9.24 -19.43
CA GLY A 90 14.79 -8.90 -18.48
C GLY A 90 14.28 -8.62 -17.07
N ASP A 91 15.19 -8.60 -16.11
CA ASP A 91 14.90 -8.24 -14.72
C ASP A 91 14.36 -6.81 -14.64
N TRP A 92 13.50 -6.58 -13.65
CA TRP A 92 13.03 -5.24 -13.29
C TRP A 92 14.05 -4.56 -12.39
N ARG A 93 14.30 -3.27 -12.62
CA ARG A 93 15.23 -2.46 -11.82
C ARG A 93 14.64 -1.09 -11.52
N LEU A 94 15.19 -0.45 -10.50
CA LEU A 94 14.89 0.95 -10.21
C LEU A 94 15.30 1.80 -11.40
N ASP A 95 14.42 2.71 -11.78
CA ASP A 95 14.66 3.65 -12.86
C ASP A 95 13.92 4.95 -12.56
N GLY A 96 14.59 5.83 -11.82
CA GLY A 96 14.05 7.11 -11.40
C GLY A 96 14.15 8.20 -12.47
N ARG A 97 14.67 7.88 -13.67
CA ARG A 97 14.98 8.91 -14.66
C ARG A 97 13.74 9.70 -15.06
N PRO A 98 13.83 11.04 -15.17
CA PRO A 98 12.69 11.91 -15.47
C PRO A 98 11.85 11.48 -16.68
N GLU A 99 12.47 11.01 -17.76
CA GLU A 99 11.77 10.55 -18.96
C GLU A 99 10.96 9.26 -18.73
N ILE A 100 11.47 8.36 -17.89
CA ILE A 100 10.82 7.09 -17.54
C ILE A 100 9.63 7.35 -16.64
N LEU A 101 9.78 8.20 -15.61
CA LEU A 101 8.68 8.55 -14.72
C LEU A 101 7.51 9.19 -15.49
N ARG A 102 7.79 10.14 -16.40
CA ARG A 102 6.76 10.77 -17.23
C ARG A 102 6.05 9.77 -18.14
N ASP A 103 6.81 8.89 -18.79
CA ASP A 103 6.22 7.87 -19.66
C ASP A 103 5.33 6.90 -18.88
N GLN A 104 5.80 6.39 -17.74
CA GLN A 104 5.01 5.47 -16.92
C GLN A 104 3.73 6.11 -16.37
N VAL A 105 3.75 7.39 -15.97
CA VAL A 105 2.54 8.12 -15.58
C VAL A 105 1.55 8.22 -16.73
N ARG A 106 2.01 8.60 -17.93
CA ARG A 106 1.15 8.66 -19.13
C ARG A 106 0.58 7.30 -19.51
N GLN A 107 1.36 6.23 -19.35
CA GLN A 107 0.86 4.87 -19.57
C GLN A 107 -0.19 4.48 -18.53
N ALA A 108 0.05 4.77 -17.24
CA ALA A 108 -0.88 4.47 -16.16
C ALA A 108 -2.22 5.20 -16.36
N LEU A 109 -2.22 6.48 -16.75
CA LEU A 109 -3.43 7.23 -17.12
C LEU A 109 -4.25 6.52 -18.21
N ARG A 110 -3.58 6.04 -19.27
CA ARG A 110 -4.25 5.29 -20.35
C ARG A 110 -4.83 3.96 -19.86
N ARG A 111 -4.05 3.19 -19.10
CA ARG A 111 -4.46 1.86 -18.59
C ARG A 111 -5.61 1.96 -17.59
N LEU A 112 -5.53 2.93 -16.68
CA LEU A 112 -6.57 3.24 -15.70
C LEU A 112 -7.75 4.01 -16.30
N ARG A 113 -7.68 4.46 -17.55
CA ARG A 113 -8.76 5.22 -18.21
C ARG A 113 -9.19 6.45 -17.40
N THR A 114 -8.20 7.17 -16.87
CA THR A 114 -8.40 8.42 -16.10
C THR A 114 -7.56 9.54 -16.69
N GLU A 115 -7.98 10.78 -16.47
CA GLU A 115 -7.25 11.99 -16.87
C GLU A 115 -6.23 12.41 -15.80
N ARG A 116 -6.40 11.94 -14.56
CA ARG A 116 -5.53 12.25 -13.42
C ARG A 116 -5.37 11.06 -12.47
N ILE A 117 -4.15 10.85 -11.98
CA ILE A 117 -3.85 9.90 -10.90
C ILE A 117 -3.93 10.66 -9.58
N GLU A 118 -4.99 10.47 -8.81
CA GLU A 118 -5.24 11.24 -7.58
C GLU A 118 -4.15 11.05 -6.50
N LEU A 119 -3.54 9.88 -6.43
CA LEU A 119 -2.36 9.60 -5.61
C LEU A 119 -1.36 8.73 -6.38
N LEU A 120 -0.21 9.32 -6.73
CA LEU A 120 0.90 8.63 -7.35
C LEU A 120 2.01 8.40 -6.33
N GLN A 121 2.55 7.19 -6.25
CA GLN A 121 3.67 6.87 -5.38
C GLN A 121 4.95 6.66 -6.19
N LEU A 122 6.07 7.24 -5.76
CA LEU A 122 7.38 6.79 -6.24
C LEU A 122 7.67 5.43 -5.60
N HIS A 123 7.81 4.39 -6.43
CA HIS A 123 7.88 3.02 -5.93
C HIS A 123 9.12 2.79 -5.07
N ARG A 124 10.27 3.34 -5.46
CA ARG A 124 11.49 3.41 -4.66
C ARG A 124 12.25 4.65 -5.08
N ILE A 125 13.02 5.24 -4.17
CA ILE A 125 14.03 6.23 -4.56
C ILE A 125 15.16 5.48 -5.29
N ASP A 126 15.38 5.81 -6.56
CA ASP A 126 16.48 5.27 -7.32
C ASP A 126 17.80 5.98 -6.92
N PRO A 127 18.80 5.29 -6.35
CA PRO A 127 20.08 5.91 -6.01
C PRO A 127 20.90 6.33 -7.24
N GLY A 128 20.58 5.78 -8.42
CA GLY A 128 21.22 6.13 -9.70
C GLY A 128 20.73 7.45 -10.29
N THR A 129 19.62 8.00 -9.79
CA THR A 129 19.04 9.27 -10.27
C THR A 129 18.99 10.28 -9.13
N PRO A 130 19.43 11.56 -9.31
CA PRO A 130 19.35 12.56 -8.25
C PRO A 130 17.92 12.72 -7.69
N LEU A 131 17.77 12.78 -6.36
CA LEU A 131 16.46 12.88 -5.71
C LEU A 131 15.63 14.07 -6.22
N ALA A 132 16.30 15.21 -6.43
CA ALA A 132 15.68 16.43 -6.94
C ALA A 132 15.08 16.23 -8.35
N ASP A 133 15.73 15.45 -9.20
CA ASP A 133 15.24 15.19 -10.57
C ASP A 133 14.00 14.28 -10.54
N GLN A 134 14.01 13.25 -9.67
CA GLN A 134 12.88 12.32 -9.51
C GLN A 134 11.65 13.04 -8.96
N LEU A 135 11.80 13.71 -7.81
CA LEU A 135 10.68 14.38 -7.14
C LEU A 135 10.27 15.67 -7.84
N GLY A 136 11.22 16.39 -8.45
CA GLY A 136 10.94 17.53 -9.33
C GLY A 136 10.07 17.11 -10.51
N THR A 137 10.36 15.97 -11.14
CA THR A 137 9.52 15.42 -12.22
C THR A 137 8.09 15.12 -11.74
N LEU A 138 7.92 14.52 -10.55
CA LEU A 138 6.57 14.27 -10.02
C LEU A 138 5.82 15.58 -9.70
N ARG A 139 6.54 16.61 -9.23
CA ARG A 139 5.99 17.95 -8.99
C ARG A 139 5.57 18.66 -10.27
N GLU A 140 6.33 18.51 -11.34
CA GLU A 140 5.95 19.02 -12.66
C GLU A 140 4.68 18.33 -13.17
N LEU A 141 4.60 17.00 -13.08
CA LEU A 141 3.39 16.24 -13.44
C LEU A 141 2.17 16.63 -12.58
N GLN A 142 2.38 17.01 -11.33
CA GLN A 142 1.33 17.58 -10.47
C GLN A 142 0.89 18.96 -10.98
N THR A 143 1.82 19.80 -11.40
CA THR A 143 1.56 21.13 -11.97
C THR A 143 0.83 21.04 -13.31
N GLU A 144 1.14 20.03 -14.13
CA GLU A 144 0.45 19.70 -15.38
C GLU A 144 -0.98 19.15 -15.14
N GLY A 145 -1.35 18.83 -13.89
CA GLY A 145 -2.66 18.29 -13.53
C GLY A 145 -2.81 16.78 -13.75
N LEU A 146 -1.75 16.09 -14.19
CA LEU A 146 -1.75 14.64 -14.45
C LEU A 146 -1.67 13.82 -13.15
N VAL A 147 -1.07 14.40 -12.10
CA VAL A 147 -0.94 13.81 -10.77
C VAL A 147 -1.64 14.70 -9.74
N GLY A 148 -2.36 14.08 -8.81
CA GLY A 148 -3.02 14.76 -7.72
C GLY A 148 -2.11 15.01 -6.54
N ARG A 149 -1.67 13.92 -5.93
CA ARG A 149 -0.83 13.93 -4.74
C ARG A 149 0.35 12.97 -4.90
N ILE A 150 1.41 13.22 -4.15
CA ILE A 150 2.66 12.47 -4.23
C ILE A 150 2.85 11.66 -2.94
N GLY A 151 3.10 10.37 -3.11
CA GLY A 151 3.53 9.47 -2.06
C GLY A 151 4.90 8.85 -2.35
N LEU A 152 5.49 8.21 -1.35
CA LEU A 152 6.77 7.51 -1.45
C LEU A 152 6.63 6.08 -0.93
N SER A 153 7.52 5.17 -1.34
CA SER A 153 7.53 3.79 -0.84
C SER A 153 8.94 3.29 -0.55
N GLU A 154 9.08 2.54 0.55
CA GLU A 154 10.35 2.11 1.17
C GLU A 154 11.36 3.24 1.34
N VAL A 155 10.96 4.26 2.09
CA VAL A 155 11.85 5.36 2.47
C VAL A 155 12.25 5.29 3.93
N THR A 156 13.47 5.71 4.22
CA THR A 156 13.93 6.00 5.58
C THR A 156 13.43 7.35 6.07
N VAL A 157 13.58 7.64 7.37
CA VAL A 157 13.25 8.97 7.94
C VAL A 157 14.03 10.08 7.23
N GLY A 158 15.33 9.90 7.04
CA GLY A 158 16.17 10.91 6.38
C GLY A 158 15.88 11.08 4.88
N GLU A 159 15.33 10.08 4.20
CA GLU A 159 14.82 10.23 2.83
C GLU A 159 13.48 10.95 2.81
N LEU A 160 12.57 10.63 3.73
CA LEU A 160 11.29 11.33 3.88
C LEU A 160 11.50 12.81 4.17
N GLU A 161 12.40 13.16 5.10
CA GLU A 161 12.73 14.55 5.43
C GLU A 161 13.24 15.32 4.21
N ARG A 162 14.25 14.78 3.51
CA ARG A 162 14.78 15.39 2.28
C ARG A 162 13.75 15.50 1.17
N ALA A 163 12.87 14.51 1.01
CA ALA A 163 11.82 14.55 0.02
C ALA A 163 10.79 15.65 0.31
N ARG A 164 10.48 15.87 1.59
CA ARG A 164 9.52 16.90 2.04
C ARG A 164 10.03 18.33 1.84
N GLU A 165 11.33 18.52 1.67
CA GLU A 165 11.90 19.81 1.25
C GLU A 165 11.59 20.14 -0.22
N LEU A 166 11.31 19.12 -1.04
CA LEU A 166 11.12 19.24 -2.48
C LEU A 166 9.64 19.19 -2.88
N VAL A 167 8.86 18.31 -2.24
CA VAL A 167 7.45 18.09 -2.54
C VAL A 167 6.65 17.84 -1.26
N ASP A 168 5.37 18.20 -1.32
CA ASP A 168 4.39 17.79 -0.32
C ASP A 168 4.10 16.28 -0.44
N VAL A 169 4.66 15.51 0.49
CA VAL A 169 4.51 14.05 0.57
C VAL A 169 3.32 13.74 1.46
N VAL A 170 2.26 13.15 0.89
CA VAL A 170 1.00 12.90 1.61
C VAL A 170 0.84 11.45 2.08
N SER A 171 1.65 10.54 1.54
CA SER A 171 1.64 9.14 1.94
C SER A 171 3.01 8.48 1.87
N VAL A 172 3.25 7.51 2.75
CA VAL A 172 4.40 6.62 2.74
C VAL A 172 3.93 5.17 2.79
N GLN A 173 4.41 4.33 1.86
CA GLN A 173 4.11 2.91 1.83
C GLN A 173 5.38 2.09 2.13
N ASN A 174 5.52 1.63 3.38
CA ASN A 174 6.67 0.85 3.84
C ASN A 174 6.24 -0.51 4.42
N ARG A 175 7.21 -1.44 4.52
CA ARG A 175 7.01 -2.73 5.17
C ARG A 175 6.80 -2.51 6.66
N TYR A 176 5.67 -2.98 7.18
CA TYR A 176 5.37 -2.88 8.59
C TYR A 176 4.24 -3.85 8.96
N ASN A 177 4.41 -4.60 10.04
CA ASN A 177 3.36 -5.44 10.61
C ASN A 177 3.65 -5.72 12.09
N LEU A 178 2.80 -6.52 12.71
CA LEU A 178 2.89 -6.85 14.13
C LEU A 178 4.27 -7.37 14.56
N LEU A 179 4.93 -8.15 13.68
CA LEU A 179 6.18 -8.86 13.95
C LEU A 179 7.40 -8.18 13.32
N ASP A 180 7.19 -7.32 12.33
CA ASP A 180 8.24 -6.56 11.67
C ASP A 180 7.97 -5.06 11.81
N ARG A 181 8.72 -4.44 12.72
CA ARG A 181 8.66 -3.01 13.04
C ARG A 181 9.92 -2.27 12.59
N GLU A 182 10.62 -2.76 11.57
CA GLU A 182 11.83 -2.11 11.02
C GLU A 182 11.61 -0.62 10.72
N HIS A 183 10.40 -0.27 10.24
CA HIS A 183 10.04 1.10 9.87
C HIS A 183 9.24 1.87 10.94
N GLU A 184 9.34 1.48 12.23
CA GLU A 184 8.67 2.18 13.33
C GLU A 184 8.97 3.68 13.34
N ALA A 185 10.24 4.07 13.21
CA ALA A 185 10.62 5.49 13.19
C ALA A 185 10.02 6.26 12.00
N VAL A 186 9.78 5.59 10.86
CA VAL A 186 9.13 6.20 9.69
C VAL A 186 7.63 6.37 9.96
N LEU A 187 6.99 5.40 10.61
CA LEU A 187 5.61 5.54 11.08
C LEU A 187 5.47 6.70 12.07
N GLU A 188 6.35 6.83 13.05
CA GLU A 188 6.36 7.94 14.01
C GLU A 188 6.50 9.31 13.31
N ALA A 189 7.40 9.40 12.33
CA ALA A 189 7.54 10.60 11.51
C ALA A 189 6.25 10.91 10.71
N CYS A 190 5.58 9.89 10.18
CA CYS A 190 4.30 10.06 9.49
C CYS A 190 3.18 10.51 10.43
N VAL A 191 3.12 9.96 11.65
CA VAL A 191 2.18 10.39 12.69
C VAL A 191 2.38 11.86 13.04
N ALA A 192 3.63 12.27 13.28
CA ALA A 192 3.96 13.65 13.62
C ALA A 192 3.61 14.64 12.49
N ALA A 193 3.70 14.20 11.23
CA ALA A 193 3.43 15.02 10.06
C ALA A 193 2.00 14.91 9.51
N GLY A 194 1.15 14.01 10.03
CA GLY A 194 -0.18 13.75 9.48
C GLY A 194 -0.15 13.08 8.09
N ILE A 195 0.90 12.33 7.77
CA ILE A 195 1.10 11.63 6.50
C ILE A 195 0.49 10.23 6.59
N ALA A 196 -0.27 9.82 5.57
CA ALA A 196 -0.83 8.47 5.53
C ALA A 196 0.28 7.42 5.45
N PHE A 197 0.27 6.44 6.34
CA PHE A 197 1.21 5.33 6.32
C PHE A 197 0.48 4.07 5.83
N LEU A 198 0.93 3.49 4.71
CA LEU A 198 0.32 2.31 4.08
C LEU A 198 1.23 1.10 4.28
N PRO A 199 0.99 0.23 5.28
CA PRO A 199 1.76 -0.98 5.45
C PRO A 199 1.56 -1.95 4.27
N TRP A 200 2.65 -2.33 3.60
CA TRP A 200 2.65 -3.52 2.74
C TRP A 200 3.20 -4.73 3.49
N ARG A 201 2.78 -5.94 3.10
CA ARG A 201 2.85 -7.16 3.93
C ARG A 201 2.30 -6.92 5.36
N PRO A 202 1.03 -6.47 5.47
CA PRO A 202 0.44 -6.15 6.77
C PRO A 202 0.24 -7.39 7.66
N VAL A 203 0.38 -8.59 7.10
CA VAL A 203 0.24 -9.86 7.80
C VAL A 203 1.49 -10.68 7.48
N ALA A 204 2.25 -11.04 8.51
CA ALA A 204 3.40 -11.91 8.42
C ALA A 204 3.33 -12.97 9.52
N TRP A 205 3.74 -14.19 9.18
CA TRP A 205 3.84 -15.30 10.12
C TRP A 205 5.30 -15.46 10.52
N GLY A 206 5.55 -15.37 11.82
CA GLY A 206 6.88 -15.38 12.43
C GLY A 206 7.23 -16.75 13.01
N ASN A 207 7.92 -16.75 14.15
CA ASN A 207 8.23 -17.98 14.87
C ASN A 207 6.98 -18.54 15.61
N THR A 208 7.04 -19.80 16.01
CA THR A 208 5.92 -20.54 16.63
C THR A 208 5.36 -19.90 17.90
N GLY A 209 6.17 -19.17 18.66
CA GLY A 209 5.75 -18.50 19.90
C GLY A 209 4.86 -17.30 19.65
N ALA A 210 5.25 -16.44 18.71
CA ALA A 210 4.44 -15.32 18.27
C ALA A 210 3.12 -15.80 17.63
N GLU A 211 3.16 -16.86 16.82
CA GLU A 211 1.96 -17.46 16.22
C GLU A 211 0.97 -17.96 17.29
N ALA A 212 1.45 -18.68 18.31
CA ALA A 212 0.61 -19.17 19.40
C ALA A 212 -0.01 -18.02 20.21
N GLY A 213 0.77 -16.96 20.46
CA GLY A 213 0.30 -15.79 21.17
C GLY A 213 -0.80 -15.02 20.42
N ILE A 214 -0.61 -14.80 19.12
CA ILE A 214 -1.61 -14.18 18.24
C ILE A 214 -2.87 -15.05 18.15
N ALA A 215 -2.71 -16.36 18.00
CA ALA A 215 -3.82 -17.30 17.95
C ALA A 215 -4.64 -17.31 19.24
N ALA A 216 -4.00 -17.18 20.40
CA ALA A 216 -4.70 -17.07 21.68
C ALA A 216 -5.57 -15.80 21.75
N VAL A 217 -5.04 -14.65 21.33
CA VAL A 217 -5.81 -13.40 21.26
C VAL A 217 -6.94 -13.51 20.24
N ALA A 218 -6.70 -14.18 19.10
CA ALA A 218 -7.72 -14.42 18.09
C ALA A 218 -8.87 -15.28 18.63
N ALA A 219 -8.57 -16.33 19.39
CA ALA A 219 -9.56 -17.18 20.05
C ALA A 219 -10.41 -16.41 21.08
N GLU A 220 -9.80 -15.53 21.88
CA GLU A 220 -10.51 -14.65 22.82
C GLU A 220 -11.52 -13.72 22.12
N LEU A 221 -11.21 -13.30 20.90
CA LEU A 221 -12.04 -12.38 20.10
C LEU A 221 -13.00 -13.10 19.15
N GLY A 222 -12.94 -14.43 19.05
CA GLY A 222 -13.69 -15.20 18.05
C GLY A 222 -13.31 -14.82 16.62
N ALA A 223 -12.04 -14.47 16.39
CA ALA A 223 -11.51 -13.95 15.13
C ALA A 223 -10.38 -14.84 14.59
N THR A 224 -9.90 -14.55 13.38
CA THR A 224 -8.69 -15.20 12.84
C THR A 224 -7.41 -14.45 13.24
N PRO A 225 -6.24 -15.12 13.28
CA PRO A 225 -4.96 -14.43 13.51
C PRO A 225 -4.71 -13.27 12.54
N THR A 226 -5.14 -13.42 11.29
CA THR A 226 -5.07 -12.37 10.25
C THR A 226 -5.87 -11.14 10.65
N GLN A 227 -7.11 -11.33 11.11
CA GLN A 227 -7.95 -10.23 11.56
C GLN A 227 -7.36 -9.52 12.78
N VAL A 228 -6.76 -10.27 13.72
CA VAL A 228 -6.08 -9.67 14.88
C VAL A 228 -4.88 -8.82 14.44
N ALA A 229 -4.05 -9.30 13.52
CA ALA A 229 -2.92 -8.54 13.00
C ALA A 229 -3.34 -7.25 12.28
N LEU A 230 -4.40 -7.32 11.47
CA LEU A 230 -4.97 -6.15 10.78
C LEU A 230 -5.63 -5.17 11.75
N ALA A 231 -6.37 -5.66 12.75
CA ALA A 231 -6.96 -4.84 13.80
C ALA A 231 -5.89 -4.13 14.64
N TRP A 232 -4.77 -4.82 14.93
CA TRP A 232 -3.63 -4.22 15.60
C TRP A 232 -3.02 -3.09 14.78
N LEU A 233 -2.83 -3.26 13.46
CA LEU A 233 -2.37 -2.19 12.58
C LEU A 233 -3.31 -0.98 12.57
N LEU A 234 -4.62 -1.22 12.54
CA LEU A 234 -5.63 -0.16 12.61
C LEU A 234 -5.64 0.55 13.98
N ASP A 235 -5.24 -0.13 15.05
CA ASP A 235 -5.11 0.46 16.39
C ASP A 235 -3.76 1.16 16.61
N ARG A 236 -2.73 0.81 15.82
CA ARG A 236 -1.35 1.31 16.01
C ARG A 236 -1.25 2.83 15.96
N ALA A 237 -1.84 3.47 14.94
CA ALA A 237 -1.96 4.93 14.85
C ALA A 237 -3.04 5.34 13.83
N PRO A 238 -3.69 6.52 13.99
CA PRO A 238 -4.75 6.98 13.08
C PRO A 238 -4.34 7.11 11.61
N VAL A 239 -3.05 7.35 11.36
CA VAL A 239 -2.49 7.48 10.00
C VAL A 239 -2.21 6.14 9.34
N VAL A 240 -2.40 5.00 10.01
CA VAL A 240 -2.11 3.67 9.45
C VAL A 240 -3.30 3.19 8.62
N LEU A 241 -3.02 2.91 7.34
CA LEU A 241 -3.96 2.46 6.33
C LEU A 241 -3.50 1.13 5.69
N PRO A 242 -3.71 -0.03 6.34
CA PRO A 242 -3.25 -1.32 5.81
C PRO A 242 -3.96 -1.69 4.51
N ILE A 243 -3.22 -2.33 3.58
CA ILE A 243 -3.69 -2.73 2.25
C ILE A 243 -3.49 -4.23 2.02
N PRO A 244 -4.14 -5.12 2.80
CA PRO A 244 -4.01 -6.56 2.59
C PRO A 244 -4.47 -6.95 1.18
N GLY A 245 -3.73 -7.84 0.54
CA GLY A 245 -4.05 -8.36 -0.78
C GLY A 245 -4.47 -9.82 -0.74
N THR A 246 -5.33 -10.22 -1.67
CA THR A 246 -5.80 -11.60 -1.83
C THR A 246 -6.37 -11.78 -3.25
N ALA A 247 -6.42 -13.04 -3.71
CA ALA A 247 -7.09 -13.44 -4.94
C ALA A 247 -8.43 -14.17 -4.67
N ARG A 248 -8.91 -14.20 -3.43
CA ARG A 248 -10.13 -14.92 -3.02
C ARG A 248 -11.10 -14.02 -2.28
N VAL A 249 -12.38 -14.11 -2.65
CA VAL A 249 -13.46 -13.30 -2.07
C VAL A 249 -13.64 -13.57 -0.58
N GLU A 250 -13.55 -14.83 -0.16
CA GLU A 250 -13.74 -15.21 1.24
C GLU A 250 -12.66 -14.58 2.13
N HIS A 251 -11.42 -14.61 1.66
CA HIS A 251 -10.28 -13.97 2.34
C HIS A 251 -10.40 -12.45 2.37
N LEU A 252 -10.95 -11.85 1.31
CA LEU A 252 -11.21 -10.42 1.27
C LEU A 252 -12.24 -10.05 2.35
N GLN A 253 -13.34 -10.80 2.45
CA GLN A 253 -14.37 -10.59 3.48
C GLN A 253 -13.80 -10.77 4.88
N GLU A 254 -13.01 -11.82 5.11
CA GLU A 254 -12.33 -12.06 6.38
C GLU A 254 -11.43 -10.88 6.76
N ASN A 255 -10.57 -10.43 5.85
CA ASN A 255 -9.67 -9.29 6.07
C ASN A 255 -10.46 -8.02 6.43
N LEU A 256 -11.52 -7.70 5.67
CA LEU A 256 -12.30 -6.47 5.89
C LEU A 256 -13.04 -6.46 7.23
N ALA A 257 -13.48 -7.62 7.72
CA ALA A 257 -14.10 -7.73 9.04
C ALA A 257 -13.14 -7.39 10.20
N ALA A 258 -11.82 -7.33 9.98
CA ALA A 258 -10.86 -6.89 10.98
C ALA A 258 -11.11 -5.45 11.48
N ALA A 259 -11.70 -4.57 10.65
CA ALA A 259 -12.00 -3.19 11.02
C ALA A 259 -13.03 -3.08 12.17
N GLU A 260 -13.87 -4.10 12.34
CA GLU A 260 -14.89 -4.15 13.38
C GLU A 260 -14.33 -4.60 14.73
N LEU A 261 -13.18 -5.28 14.75
CA LEU A 261 -12.55 -5.74 15.98
C LEU A 261 -12.10 -4.56 16.85
N LYS A 262 -12.11 -4.79 18.16
CA LYS A 262 -11.65 -3.84 19.18
C LYS A 262 -10.73 -4.59 20.13
N LEU A 263 -9.45 -4.25 20.08
CA LEU A 263 -8.46 -4.81 20.99
C LEU A 263 -8.57 -4.12 22.34
N THR A 264 -8.62 -4.91 23.41
CA THR A 264 -8.47 -4.37 24.77
C THR A 264 -7.04 -3.91 25.02
N PRO A 265 -6.79 -3.01 25.99
CA PRO A 265 -5.42 -2.63 26.36
C PRO A 265 -4.53 -3.85 26.65
N ALA A 266 -5.01 -4.82 27.43
CA ALA A 266 -4.25 -6.03 27.76
C ALA A 266 -3.92 -6.89 26.54
N GLN A 267 -4.83 -6.99 25.57
CA GLN A 267 -4.57 -7.71 24.31
C GLN A 267 -3.52 -6.98 23.47
N ARG A 268 -3.56 -5.65 23.42
CA ARG A 268 -2.54 -4.86 22.74
C ARG A 268 -1.18 -5.01 23.37
N ASP A 269 -1.08 -4.87 24.69
CA ASP A 269 0.19 -5.00 25.40
C ASP A 269 0.83 -6.37 25.14
N ARG A 270 0.02 -7.44 25.08
CA ARG A 270 0.48 -8.78 24.69
C ARG A 270 0.98 -8.84 23.26
N LEU A 271 0.22 -8.29 22.31
CA LEU A 271 0.57 -8.25 20.89
C LEU A 271 1.85 -7.41 20.68
N ASP A 272 1.98 -6.30 21.38
CA ASP A 272 3.12 -5.39 21.31
C ASP A 272 4.42 -6.08 21.69
N GLY A 273 4.36 -7.00 22.67
CA GLY A 273 5.48 -7.82 23.11
C GLY A 273 6.00 -8.84 22.10
N PHE A 274 5.30 -9.12 20.99
CA PHE A 274 5.75 -10.10 19.99
C PHE A 274 6.76 -9.58 18.96
N ALA A 275 7.06 -8.28 18.94
CA ALA A 275 8.04 -7.72 18.02
C ALA A 275 9.50 -8.10 18.34
N GLU A 276 9.76 -8.71 19.51
CA GLU A 276 11.11 -9.11 19.91
C GLU A 276 11.33 -10.62 19.70
N THR A 277 11.93 -10.99 18.56
CA THR A 277 12.91 -12.09 18.36
C THR A 277 12.94 -12.57 16.88
N GLY A 278 13.75 -11.92 16.04
CA GLY A 278 14.08 -12.39 14.69
C GLY A 278 15.45 -11.87 14.24
N PRO A 279 16.29 -12.67 13.55
CA PRO A 279 17.66 -12.33 13.23
C PRO A 279 17.71 -11.23 12.15
N GLY A 280 18.77 -10.42 12.20
CA GLY A 280 18.94 -9.26 11.34
C GLY A 280 18.87 -9.54 9.84
N LYS A 281 18.34 -8.54 9.12
CA LYS A 281 18.56 -8.22 7.70
C LYS A 281 18.65 -9.43 6.75
N ALA A 282 17.50 -9.86 6.27
CA ALA A 282 17.43 -10.42 4.92
C ALA A 282 17.35 -9.25 3.92
N PRO A 283 18.21 -9.18 2.88
CA PRO A 283 18.07 -8.17 1.84
C PRO A 283 16.73 -8.38 1.13
N GLY A 284 15.98 -7.28 0.93
CA GLY A 284 14.78 -7.32 0.10
C GLY A 284 15.10 -7.83 -1.30
N PRO A 285 14.15 -8.50 -1.98
CA PRO A 285 14.37 -8.89 -3.37
C PRO A 285 14.65 -7.64 -4.20
N ALA A 286 15.72 -7.71 -4.99
CA ALA A 286 16.14 -6.71 -5.94
C ALA A 286 15.02 -6.36 -6.95
#